data_AF-A0A6V7J3Q3-F1
#
_entry.id   AF-A0A6V7J3Q3-F1
#
_cell.length_a   1.000
_cell.length_b   1.000
_cell.length_c   1.000
_cell.angle_alpha   90.00
_cell.angle_beta   90.00
_cell.angle_gamma   90.00
#
_symmetry.space_group_name_H-M   'P 1'
#
loop_
_entity.id
_entity.type
_entity.pdbx_description
1 polymer ?
#
loop_
_entity_poly.entity_id
_entity_poly.type
_entity_poly.pdbx_seq_one_letter_code
_entity_poly.pdbx_strand_id
1 'polypeptide(L)'
;HHTRRTSAFVRACAAFCFITIPSLTQVPIRLQLYLLSGQIALLNQCLGQADACFKAALSLVPEMPKTLDIDGRPKNSEPFLLSYLSNFLSTLLVVPDSPEHGVLYLMRGLLNAIQRCFDENSTLKCHLYLRVLDLLATVSKETYPYHIDKVDSNDKLYGSDDKFINEVNKICTKVLEEILGHLKYLGSTEQFDKQSTMSLELFGRLLMRADLKNPALANLAVSLWNLSQKHGCVDPKMRIRTIEYMKKKSRREEFEHLGEILKKISGG
;
A
#
# COMPACT_ATOMS: atom_id res chain seq x y z
N HIS A 1 -13.06 28.34 4.60
CA HIS A 1 -13.58 28.77 3.27
C HIS A 1 -12.62 29.79 2.68
N HIS A 2 -12.17 29.61 1.44
CA HIS A 2 -11.30 30.58 0.78
C HIS A 2 -12.11 31.65 0.07
N THR A 3 -11.64 32.90 0.14
CA THR A 3 -12.06 33.95 -0.80
C THR A 3 -11.29 33.78 -2.11
N ARG A 4 -11.71 34.44 -3.19
CA ARG A 4 -10.98 34.42 -4.48
C ARG A 4 -9.51 34.83 -4.30
N ARG A 5 -9.25 35.84 -3.45
CA ARG A 5 -7.89 36.35 -3.18
C ARG A 5 -7.05 35.35 -2.39
N THR A 6 -7.60 34.72 -1.36
CA THR A 6 -6.85 33.73 -0.56
C THR A 6 -6.61 32.44 -1.34
N SER A 7 -7.56 32.00 -2.18
CA SER A 7 -7.35 30.84 -3.05
C SER A 7 -6.22 31.08 -4.07
N ALA A 8 -6.19 32.24 -4.72
CA ALA A 8 -5.11 32.59 -5.65
C ALA A 8 -3.74 32.65 -4.93
N PHE A 9 -3.70 33.23 -3.72
CA PHE A 9 -2.49 33.27 -2.91
C PHE A 9 -1.98 31.87 -2.55
N VAL A 10 -2.84 30.97 -2.09
CA VAL A 10 -2.44 29.60 -1.73
C VAL A 10 -1.93 28.81 -2.95
N ARG A 11 -2.58 28.97 -4.12
CA ARG A 11 -2.08 28.38 -5.38
C ARG A 11 -0.68 28.89 -5.73
N ALA A 12 -0.45 30.19 -5.57
CA ALA A 12 0.86 30.79 -5.81
C ALA A 12 1.91 30.26 -4.82
N CYS A 13 1.58 30.12 -3.54
CA CYS A 13 2.46 29.50 -2.55
C CYS A 13 2.80 28.04 -2.89
N ALA A 14 1.81 27.23 -3.25
CA ALA A 14 2.04 25.83 -3.65
C ALA A 14 2.93 25.73 -4.89
N ALA A 15 2.71 26.60 -5.89
CA ALA A 15 3.57 26.69 -7.06
C ALA A 15 4.99 27.15 -6.71
N PHE A 16 5.12 28.14 -5.81
CA PHE A 16 6.42 28.62 -5.33
C PHE A 16 7.20 27.50 -4.61
N CYS A 17 6.54 26.73 -3.75
CA CYS A 17 7.14 25.54 -3.12
C CYS A 17 7.62 24.56 -4.21
N PHE A 18 6.77 24.24 -5.19
CA PHE A 18 7.12 23.31 -6.25
C PHE A 18 8.37 23.73 -7.04
N ILE A 19 8.50 25.02 -7.42
CA ILE A 19 9.66 25.51 -8.20
C ILE A 19 10.94 25.68 -7.37
N THR A 20 10.82 25.82 -6.05
CA THR A 20 11.98 26.02 -5.15
C THR A 20 12.52 24.72 -4.57
N ILE A 21 11.70 23.68 -4.38
CA ILE A 21 12.16 22.37 -3.89
C ILE A 21 13.37 21.81 -4.68
N PRO A 22 13.41 21.88 -6.03
CA PRO A 22 14.58 21.44 -6.80
C PRO A 22 15.91 22.12 -6.42
N SER A 23 15.90 23.33 -5.83
CA SER A 23 17.13 24.03 -5.44
C SER A 23 17.81 23.43 -4.21
N LEU A 24 17.15 22.49 -3.52
CA LEU A 24 17.72 21.77 -2.39
C LEU A 24 18.55 20.57 -2.86
N THR A 25 19.69 20.34 -2.22
CA THR A 25 20.60 19.25 -2.59
C THR A 25 20.15 17.89 -2.04
N GLN A 26 19.51 17.88 -0.88
CA GLN A 26 19.19 16.64 -0.17
C GLN A 26 17.89 16.01 -0.69
N VAL A 27 18.00 14.84 -1.31
CA VAL A 27 16.86 14.04 -1.81
C VAL A 27 15.81 13.75 -0.73
N PRO A 28 16.15 13.34 0.51
CA PRO A 28 15.14 13.03 1.53
C PRO A 28 14.28 14.25 1.89
N ILE A 29 14.91 15.43 1.98
CA ILE A 29 14.22 16.69 2.26
C ILE A 29 13.29 17.03 1.10
N ARG A 30 13.79 16.92 -0.14
CA ARG A 30 12.96 17.15 -1.34
C ARG A 30 11.74 16.23 -1.39
N LEU A 31 11.91 14.93 -1.11
CA LEU A 31 10.81 13.97 -1.05
C LEU A 31 9.75 14.39 -0.04
N GLN A 32 10.17 14.69 1.21
CA GLN A 32 9.26 15.16 2.25
C GLN A 32 8.52 16.43 1.85
N LEU A 33 9.23 17.41 1.27
CA LEU A 33 8.64 18.68 0.86
C LEU A 33 7.67 18.51 -0.31
N TYR A 34 7.96 17.67 -1.30
CA TYR A 34 7.01 17.39 -2.37
C TYR A 34 5.75 16.72 -1.85
N LEU A 35 5.86 15.69 -1.01
CA LEU A 35 4.69 15.02 -0.44
C LEU A 35 3.86 15.98 0.41
N LEU A 36 4.50 16.74 1.31
CA LEU A 36 3.82 17.69 2.17
C LEU A 36 3.18 18.84 1.36
N SER A 37 3.89 19.39 0.39
CA SER A 37 3.34 20.45 -0.48
C SER A 37 2.15 19.94 -1.28
N GLY A 38 2.20 18.69 -1.76
CA GLY A 38 1.08 18.05 -2.43
C GLY A 38 -0.12 17.83 -1.51
N GLN A 39 0.10 17.37 -0.28
CA GLN A 39 -0.95 17.23 0.73
C GLN A 39 -1.60 18.58 1.08
N ILE A 40 -0.80 19.63 1.31
CA ILE A 40 -1.31 20.98 1.58
C ILE A 40 -2.07 21.53 0.37
N ALA A 41 -1.56 21.33 -0.85
CA ALA A 41 -2.26 21.72 -2.06
C ALA A 41 -3.62 21.03 -2.18
N LEU A 42 -3.68 19.72 -1.88
CA LEU A 42 -4.92 18.93 -1.88
C LEU A 42 -5.95 19.45 -0.86
N LEU A 43 -5.52 19.72 0.38
CA LEU A 43 -6.35 20.33 1.42
C LEU A 43 -6.92 21.71 1.03
N ASN A 44 -6.26 22.40 0.09
CA ASN A 44 -6.66 23.70 -0.41
C ASN A 44 -7.29 23.64 -1.82
N GLN A 45 -7.73 22.47 -2.27
CA GLN A 45 -8.39 22.26 -3.57
C GLN A 45 -7.53 22.69 -4.78
N CYS A 46 -6.20 22.68 -4.62
CA CYS A 46 -5.23 23.01 -5.66
C CYS A 46 -4.78 21.72 -6.36
N LEU A 47 -5.72 21.02 -7.01
CA LEU A 47 -5.52 19.66 -7.52
C LEU A 47 -4.36 19.55 -8.52
N GLY A 48 -4.22 20.52 -9.43
CA GLY A 48 -3.11 20.53 -10.39
C GLY A 48 -1.74 20.68 -9.73
N GLN A 49 -1.62 21.52 -8.70
CA GLN A 49 -0.39 21.66 -7.92
C GLN A 49 -0.10 20.41 -7.09
N ALA A 50 -1.14 19.79 -6.52
CA ALA A 50 -1.01 18.54 -5.79
C ALA A 50 -0.48 17.42 -6.70
N ASP A 51 -1.10 17.23 -7.87
CA ASP A 51 -0.68 16.26 -8.88
C ASP A 51 0.76 16.48 -9.34
N ALA A 52 1.15 17.73 -9.64
CA ALA A 52 2.52 18.07 -10.00
C ALA A 52 3.52 17.68 -8.89
N CYS A 53 3.21 18.01 -7.62
CA CYS A 53 4.05 17.66 -6.48
C CYS A 53 4.17 16.12 -6.33
N PHE A 54 3.07 15.38 -6.44
CA PHE A 54 3.08 13.93 -6.33
C PHE A 54 3.87 13.27 -7.46
N LYS A 55 3.69 13.72 -8.71
CA LYS A 55 4.47 13.24 -9.87
C LYS A 55 5.98 13.51 -9.71
N ALA A 56 6.35 14.68 -9.20
CA ALA A 56 7.75 15.00 -8.92
C ALA A 56 8.31 14.14 -7.79
N ALA A 57 7.54 13.92 -6.72
CA ALA A 57 7.95 13.04 -5.61
C ALA A 57 8.15 11.60 -6.10
N LEU A 58 7.23 11.07 -6.92
CA LEU A 58 7.32 9.72 -7.49
C LEU A 58 8.54 9.54 -8.38
N SER A 59 8.83 10.52 -9.24
CA SER A 59 10.01 10.52 -10.10
C SER A 59 11.31 10.56 -9.29
N LEU A 60 11.28 11.16 -8.09
CA LEU A 60 12.43 11.34 -7.22
C LEU A 60 12.74 10.12 -6.33
N VAL A 61 11.75 9.28 -6.01
CA VAL A 61 11.93 8.12 -5.12
C VAL A 61 13.11 7.23 -5.53
N PRO A 62 13.30 6.86 -6.83
CA PRO A 62 14.43 6.04 -7.26
C PRO A 62 15.81 6.70 -7.10
N GLU A 63 15.89 8.02 -6.92
CA GLU A 63 17.15 8.73 -6.69
C GLU A 63 17.58 8.70 -5.21
N MET A 64 16.79 8.07 -4.33
CA MET A 64 17.12 7.97 -2.91
C MET A 64 18.42 7.17 -2.74
N PRO A 65 19.45 7.72 -2.08
CA PRO A 65 20.68 6.98 -1.82
C PRO A 65 20.42 5.80 -0.87
N LYS A 66 21.15 4.69 -1.03
CA LYS A 66 21.03 3.50 -0.15
C LYS A 66 21.43 3.80 1.31
N THR A 67 22.31 4.78 1.50
CA THR A 67 22.74 5.25 2.82
C THR A 67 22.63 6.77 2.92
N LEU A 68 22.27 7.25 4.11
CA LEU A 68 22.21 8.66 4.48
C LEU A 68 23.29 8.96 5.49
N ASP A 69 23.97 10.09 5.35
CA ASP A 69 24.82 10.61 6.40
C ASP A 69 23.95 11.38 7.41
N ILE A 70 23.85 10.87 8.64
CA ILE A 70 23.15 11.51 9.75
C ILE A 70 24.14 11.63 10.89
N ASP A 71 24.54 12.87 11.20
CA ASP A 71 25.52 13.22 12.23
C ASP A 71 26.89 12.53 12.05
N GLY A 72 27.36 12.43 10.81
CA GLY A 72 28.63 11.80 10.45
C GLY A 72 28.58 10.27 10.46
N ARG A 73 27.38 9.66 10.54
CA ARG A 73 27.19 8.22 10.55
C ARG A 73 26.32 7.77 9.39
N PRO A 74 26.80 6.83 8.55
CA PRO A 74 25.98 6.25 7.51
C PRO A 74 24.85 5.41 8.13
N LYS A 75 23.60 5.74 7.78
CA LYS A 75 22.40 4.99 8.15
C LYS A 75 21.71 4.48 6.89
N ASN A 76 21.13 3.29 6.96
CA ASN A 76 20.32 2.74 5.86
C ASN A 76 19.10 3.66 5.61
N SER A 77 18.81 3.97 4.35
CA SER A 77 17.68 4.80 3.94
C SER A 77 16.35 4.03 3.89
N GLU A 78 16.39 2.69 3.90
CA GLU A 78 15.23 1.82 3.83
C GLU A 78 14.14 2.12 4.89
N PRO A 79 14.44 2.33 6.19
CA PRO A 79 13.41 2.70 7.17
C PRO A 79 12.71 4.04 6.85
N PHE A 80 13.45 5.01 6.32
CA PHE A 80 12.88 6.27 5.85
C PHE A 80 11.94 6.03 4.67
N LEU A 81 12.38 5.25 3.66
CA LEU A 81 11.58 4.95 2.48
C LEU A 81 10.31 4.18 2.85
N LEU A 82 10.36 3.23 3.77
CA LEU A 82 9.19 2.51 4.24
C LEU A 82 8.14 3.46 4.81
N SER A 83 8.55 4.34 5.72
CA SER A 83 7.67 5.33 6.36
C SER A 83 7.10 6.31 5.34
N TYR A 84 7.98 6.86 4.49
CA TYR A 84 7.62 7.81 3.45
C TYR A 84 6.61 7.22 2.45
N LEU A 85 6.89 6.03 1.90
CA LEU A 85 6.02 5.38 0.92
C LEU A 85 4.71 4.90 1.55
N SER A 86 4.71 4.51 2.84
CA SER A 86 3.48 4.19 3.56
C SER A 86 2.57 5.43 3.76
N ASN A 87 3.17 6.59 4.05
CA ASN A 87 2.46 7.86 4.10
C ASN A 87 1.93 8.25 2.71
N PHE A 88 2.74 8.07 1.67
CA PHE A 88 2.32 8.36 0.31
C PHE A 88 1.15 7.46 -0.13
N LEU A 89 1.20 6.14 0.14
CA LEU A 89 0.08 5.22 -0.08
C LEU A 89 -1.20 5.72 0.58
N SER A 90 -1.11 6.12 1.85
CA SER A 90 -2.27 6.66 2.57
C SER A 90 -2.80 7.92 1.88
N THR A 91 -1.90 8.84 1.51
CA THR A 91 -2.28 10.07 0.79
C THR A 91 -3.04 9.76 -0.50
N LEU A 92 -2.55 8.80 -1.29
CA LEU A 92 -3.15 8.45 -2.58
C LEU A 92 -4.57 7.87 -2.48
N LEU A 93 -5.01 7.41 -1.31
CA LEU A 93 -6.39 6.96 -1.13
C LEU A 93 -7.39 8.08 -1.46
N VAL A 94 -7.09 9.31 -1.02
CA VAL A 94 -8.00 10.45 -1.14
C VAL A 94 -7.67 11.38 -2.31
N VAL A 95 -6.62 11.07 -3.07
CA VAL A 95 -6.27 11.82 -4.28
C VAL A 95 -7.20 11.39 -5.41
N PRO A 96 -7.94 12.33 -6.04
CA PRO A 96 -8.75 12.01 -7.20
C PRO A 96 -7.88 11.62 -8.39
N ASP A 97 -8.31 10.62 -9.15
CA ASP A 97 -7.69 10.29 -10.43
C ASP A 97 -7.88 11.43 -11.45
N SER A 98 -6.86 11.64 -12.27
CA SER A 98 -6.95 12.58 -13.39
C SER A 98 -7.78 11.97 -14.54
N PRO A 99 -8.76 12.71 -15.08
CA PRO A 99 -9.51 12.28 -16.27
C PRO A 99 -8.62 11.95 -17.48
N GLU A 100 -7.41 12.53 -17.55
CA GLU A 100 -6.51 12.43 -18.70
C GLU A 100 -5.63 11.17 -18.68
N HIS A 101 -5.38 10.59 -17.52
CA HIS A 101 -4.35 9.55 -17.35
C HIS A 101 -4.91 8.15 -17.06
N GLY A 102 -6.24 8.04 -16.98
CA GLY A 102 -6.92 6.81 -16.59
C GLY A 102 -6.84 6.54 -15.09
N VAL A 103 -7.54 5.49 -14.67
CA VAL A 103 -7.73 5.16 -13.27
C VAL A 103 -6.45 4.66 -12.61
N LEU A 104 -6.26 5.03 -11.34
CA LEU A 104 -5.15 4.62 -10.48
C LEU A 104 -3.78 5.01 -11.03
N TYR A 105 -3.69 6.10 -11.80
CA TYR A 105 -2.45 6.52 -12.46
C TYR A 105 -1.29 6.74 -11.48
N LEU A 106 -1.50 7.55 -10.43
CA LEU A 106 -0.46 7.82 -9.42
C LEU A 106 -0.13 6.57 -8.60
N MET A 107 -1.11 5.70 -8.36
CA MET A 107 -0.89 4.40 -7.72
C MET A 107 0.02 3.50 -8.56
N ARG A 108 -0.16 3.46 -9.88
CA ARG A 108 0.75 2.74 -10.79
C ARG A 108 2.13 3.40 -10.80
N GLY A 109 2.20 4.73 -10.76
CA GLY A 109 3.45 5.48 -10.63
C GLY A 109 4.22 5.11 -9.36
N LEU A 110 3.52 4.99 -8.22
CA LEU A 110 4.11 4.56 -6.95
C LEU A 110 4.62 3.12 -7.00
N LEU A 111 3.86 2.20 -7.59
CA LEU A 111 4.31 0.82 -7.77
C LEU A 111 5.57 0.72 -8.64
N ASN A 112 5.63 1.49 -9.73
CA ASN A 112 6.82 1.58 -10.57
C ASN A 112 8.02 2.15 -9.80
N ALA A 113 7.79 3.16 -8.94
CA ALA A 113 8.84 3.73 -8.10
C ALA A 113 9.36 2.72 -7.06
N ILE A 114 8.46 1.97 -6.40
CA ILE A 114 8.83 0.87 -5.48
C ILE A 114 9.68 -0.17 -6.22
N GLN A 115 9.26 -0.60 -7.41
CA GLN A 115 10.00 -1.61 -8.17
C GLN A 115 11.41 -1.16 -8.55
N ARG A 116 11.62 0.13 -8.84
CA ARG A 116 12.94 0.68 -9.20
C ARG A 116 13.83 0.97 -8.00
N CYS A 117 13.23 1.26 -6.83
CA CYS A 117 13.96 1.70 -5.65
C CYS A 117 14.53 0.54 -4.82
N PHE A 118 13.93 -0.66 -4.90
CA PHE A 118 14.31 -1.81 -4.08
C PHE A 118 14.85 -2.95 -4.93
N ASP A 119 15.85 -3.65 -4.39
CA ASP A 119 16.38 -4.87 -4.98
C ASP A 119 15.27 -5.95 -5.06
N GLU A 120 15.36 -6.86 -6.05
CA GLU A 120 14.29 -7.84 -6.37
C GLU A 120 13.84 -8.66 -5.16
N ASN A 121 14.80 -9.10 -4.35
CA ASN A 121 14.58 -9.94 -3.17
C ASN A 121 14.52 -9.14 -1.85
N SER A 122 14.24 -7.84 -1.91
CA SER A 122 14.10 -7.02 -0.71
C SER A 122 12.88 -7.44 0.10
N THR A 123 13.10 -7.83 1.35
CA THR A 123 12.02 -8.07 2.32
C THR A 123 11.19 -6.80 2.52
N LEU A 124 11.80 -5.62 2.46
CA LEU A 124 11.09 -4.35 2.64
C LEU A 124 10.13 -4.06 1.48
N LYS A 125 10.54 -4.35 0.25
CA LYS A 125 9.68 -4.28 -0.95
C LYS A 125 8.41 -5.11 -0.75
N CYS A 126 8.53 -6.33 -0.21
CA CYS A 126 7.37 -7.17 0.09
C CYS A 126 6.47 -6.62 1.19
N HIS A 127 7.04 -6.03 2.25
CA HIS A 127 6.23 -5.36 3.28
C HIS A 127 5.46 -4.16 2.70
N LEU A 128 6.04 -3.41 1.77
CA LEU A 128 5.33 -2.33 1.06
C LEU A 128 4.21 -2.90 0.19
N TYR A 129 4.43 -4.00 -0.53
CA TYR A 129 3.38 -4.66 -1.30
C TYR A 129 2.23 -5.16 -0.43
N LEU A 130 2.50 -5.64 0.78
CA LEU A 130 1.45 -5.96 1.75
C LEU A 130 0.62 -4.71 2.12
N ARG A 131 1.24 -3.53 2.26
CA ARG A 131 0.53 -2.24 2.47
C ARG A 131 -0.23 -1.79 1.22
N VAL A 132 0.27 -2.09 0.03
CA VAL A 132 -0.46 -1.85 -1.22
C VAL A 132 -1.74 -2.68 -1.24
N LEU A 133 -1.69 -3.97 -0.89
CA LEU A 133 -2.90 -4.80 -0.80
C LEU A 133 -3.90 -4.24 0.23
N ASP A 134 -3.40 -3.73 1.36
CA ASP A 134 -4.24 -3.06 2.36
C ASP A 134 -4.97 -1.84 1.77
N LEU A 135 -4.26 -1.03 0.98
CA LEU A 135 -4.82 0.14 0.31
C LEU A 135 -5.80 -0.24 -0.80
N LEU A 136 -5.45 -1.17 -1.69
CA LEU A 136 -6.29 -1.58 -2.82
C LEU A 136 -7.63 -2.15 -2.34
N ALA A 137 -7.62 -2.95 -1.28
CA ALA A 137 -8.86 -3.41 -0.63
C ALA A 137 -9.70 -2.25 -0.05
N THR A 138 -9.07 -1.14 0.32
CA THR A 138 -9.77 0.06 0.80
C THR A 138 -10.32 0.87 -0.37
N VAL A 139 -9.57 0.96 -1.47
CA VAL A 139 -9.98 1.59 -2.74
C VAL A 139 -11.19 0.89 -3.36
N SER A 140 -11.38 -0.40 -3.12
CA SER A 140 -12.57 -1.14 -3.58
C SER A 140 -13.86 -0.84 -2.81
N LYS A 141 -13.83 -0.06 -1.73
CA LYS A 141 -15.01 0.23 -0.91
C LYS A 141 -15.84 1.37 -1.51
N GLU A 142 -17.15 1.27 -1.36
CA GLU A 142 -18.10 2.33 -1.78
C GLU A 142 -17.89 3.66 -1.04
N THR A 143 -17.30 3.60 0.16
CA THR A 143 -16.95 4.80 0.93
C THR A 143 -15.64 4.57 1.66
N TYR A 144 -14.73 5.54 1.51
CA TYR A 144 -13.42 5.50 2.15
C TYR A 144 -13.49 5.80 3.65
N PRO A 145 -12.52 5.30 4.44
CA PRO A 145 -12.46 5.54 5.88
C PRO A 145 -12.18 7.00 6.27
N TYR A 146 -11.69 7.83 5.35
CA TYR A 146 -11.48 9.25 5.57
C TYR A 146 -11.47 10.00 4.23
N HIS A 147 -11.69 11.31 4.32
CA HIS A 147 -11.82 12.23 3.18
C HIS A 147 -11.18 13.57 3.48
N ILE A 148 -10.98 14.36 2.42
CA ILE A 148 -10.60 15.77 2.52
C ILE A 148 -11.82 16.63 2.19
N ASP A 149 -12.10 17.64 3.01
CA ASP A 149 -13.21 18.57 2.78
C ASP A 149 -13.16 19.14 1.36
N LYS A 150 -14.25 18.98 0.60
CA LYS A 150 -14.44 19.48 -0.78
C LYS A 150 -13.47 18.93 -1.81
N VAL A 151 -12.94 17.73 -1.58
CA VAL A 151 -12.24 16.96 -2.59
C VAL A 151 -12.99 15.66 -2.79
N ASP A 152 -13.52 15.45 -4.00
CA ASP A 152 -14.18 14.20 -4.36
C ASP A 152 -13.12 13.15 -4.67
N SER A 153 -12.86 12.26 -3.72
CA SER A 153 -11.95 11.13 -3.88
C SER A 153 -12.56 10.03 -4.76
N ASN A 154 -11.75 9.03 -5.11
CA ASN A 154 -12.14 7.98 -6.05
C ASN A 154 -13.37 7.14 -5.64
N ASP A 155 -13.72 7.06 -4.35
CA ASP A 155 -14.99 6.46 -3.92
C ASP A 155 -16.21 7.27 -4.34
N LYS A 156 -16.11 8.60 -4.42
CA LYS A 156 -17.15 9.46 -5.00
C LYS A 156 -17.14 9.47 -6.51
N LEU A 157 -15.96 9.38 -7.13
CA LEU A 157 -15.83 9.40 -8.60
C LEU A 157 -16.28 8.10 -9.24
N TYR A 158 -16.04 6.95 -8.60
CA TYR A 158 -16.30 5.63 -9.17
C TYR A 158 -17.28 4.77 -8.37
N GLY A 159 -17.46 4.99 -7.06
CA GLY A 159 -18.49 4.29 -6.26
C GLY A 159 -18.45 2.76 -6.33
N SER A 160 -17.24 2.17 -6.44
CA SER A 160 -17.04 0.73 -6.68
C SER A 160 -17.59 0.20 -8.01
N ASP A 161 -17.65 1.02 -9.06
CA ASP A 161 -17.99 0.60 -10.42
C ASP A 161 -17.14 -0.60 -10.88
N ASP A 162 -17.78 -1.56 -11.54
CA ASP A 162 -17.17 -2.82 -11.96
C ASP A 162 -15.91 -2.61 -12.82
N LYS A 163 -15.86 -1.60 -13.70
CA LYS A 163 -14.67 -1.35 -14.52
C LYS A 163 -13.50 -0.86 -13.66
N PHE A 164 -13.78 -0.02 -12.68
CA PHE A 164 -12.78 0.44 -11.72
C PHE A 164 -12.28 -0.72 -10.85
N ILE A 165 -13.18 -1.53 -10.30
CA ILE A 165 -12.84 -2.71 -9.50
C ILE A 165 -12.01 -3.71 -10.31
N ASN A 166 -12.31 -3.89 -11.59
CA ASN A 166 -11.50 -4.73 -12.47
C ASN A 166 -10.06 -4.21 -12.63
N GLU A 167 -9.85 -2.89 -12.70
CA GLU A 167 -8.50 -2.32 -12.70
C GLU A 167 -7.79 -2.48 -11.36
N VAL A 168 -8.50 -2.34 -10.23
CA VAL A 168 -7.97 -2.64 -8.89
C VAL A 168 -7.52 -4.10 -8.80
N ASN A 169 -8.36 -5.04 -9.26
CA ASN A 169 -8.08 -6.47 -9.24
C ASN A 169 -6.85 -6.83 -10.07
N LYS A 170 -6.65 -6.22 -11.25
CA LYS A 170 -5.43 -6.41 -12.05
C LYS A 170 -4.16 -6.01 -11.30
N ILE A 171 -4.22 -4.94 -10.51
CA ILE A 171 -3.09 -4.51 -9.67
C ILE A 171 -2.92 -5.49 -8.51
N CYS A 172 -4.00 -5.90 -7.82
CA CYS A 172 -3.96 -6.90 -6.76
C CYS A 172 -3.28 -8.20 -7.22
N THR A 173 -3.63 -8.72 -8.40
CA THR A 173 -3.02 -9.93 -8.97
C THR A 173 -1.51 -9.78 -9.13
N LYS A 174 -1.04 -8.69 -9.75
CA LYS A 174 0.40 -8.45 -9.94
C LYS A 174 1.16 -8.31 -8.62
N VAL A 175 0.59 -7.58 -7.66
CA VAL A 175 1.21 -7.39 -6.34
C VAL A 175 1.24 -8.71 -5.57
N LEU A 176 0.20 -9.53 -5.67
CA LEU A 176 0.14 -10.84 -5.06
C LEU A 176 1.19 -11.79 -5.68
N GLU A 177 1.32 -11.80 -7.01
CA GLU A 177 2.34 -12.58 -7.73
C GLU A 177 3.76 -12.22 -7.26
N GLU A 178 4.08 -10.94 -7.09
CA GLU A 178 5.38 -10.51 -6.56
C GLU A 178 5.65 -11.02 -5.13
N ILE A 179 4.65 -10.97 -4.24
CA ILE A 179 4.79 -11.48 -2.86
C ILE A 179 4.98 -13.00 -2.88
N LEU A 180 4.20 -13.72 -3.70
CA LEU A 180 4.33 -15.18 -3.84
C LEU A 180 5.69 -15.57 -4.44
N GLY A 181 6.20 -14.79 -5.40
CA GLY A 181 7.55 -14.93 -5.93
C GLY A 181 8.61 -14.80 -4.84
N HIS A 182 8.49 -13.79 -3.97
CA HIS A 182 9.41 -13.63 -2.84
C HIS A 182 9.30 -14.76 -1.82
N LEU A 183 8.08 -15.25 -1.51
CA LEU A 183 7.90 -16.41 -0.64
C LEU A 183 8.60 -17.66 -1.20
N LYS A 184 8.56 -17.86 -2.52
CA LYS A 184 9.30 -18.94 -3.19
C LYS A 184 10.81 -18.74 -3.06
N TYR A 185 11.32 -17.53 -3.26
CA TYR A 185 12.72 -17.19 -3.05
C TYR A 185 13.18 -17.50 -1.61
N LEU A 186 12.43 -17.06 -0.60
CA LEU A 186 12.75 -17.32 0.81
C LEU A 186 12.81 -18.82 1.11
N GLY A 187 11.89 -19.61 0.55
CA GLY A 187 11.92 -21.08 0.68
C GLY A 187 13.12 -21.72 0.00
N SER A 188 13.47 -21.26 -1.21
CA SER A 188 14.62 -21.78 -1.97
C SER A 188 15.98 -21.41 -1.37
N THR A 189 16.02 -20.37 -0.53
CA THR A 189 17.22 -19.91 0.18
C THR A 189 17.19 -20.28 1.67
N GLU A 190 16.30 -21.20 2.06
CA GLU A 190 16.17 -21.73 3.42
C GLU A 190 15.92 -20.66 4.51
N GLN A 191 15.40 -19.49 4.13
CA GLN A 191 15.01 -18.42 5.03
C GLN A 191 13.61 -18.69 5.63
N PHE A 192 13.45 -19.86 6.26
CA PHE A 192 12.15 -20.38 6.70
C PHE A 192 11.44 -19.52 7.74
N ASP A 193 12.19 -18.84 8.62
CA ASP A 193 11.62 -17.93 9.62
C ASP A 193 10.91 -16.75 8.96
N LYS A 194 11.59 -16.08 8.02
CA LYS A 194 11.02 -14.99 7.21
C LYS A 194 9.87 -15.48 6.34
N GLN A 195 10.02 -16.65 5.71
CA GLN A 195 8.97 -17.24 4.88
C GLN A 195 7.71 -17.51 5.71
N SER A 196 7.87 -18.06 6.92
CA SER A 196 6.76 -18.40 7.80
C SER A 196 6.01 -17.14 8.26
N THR A 197 6.77 -16.12 8.68
CA THR A 197 6.23 -14.82 9.10
C THR A 197 5.48 -14.13 7.97
N MET A 198 6.10 -14.01 6.78
CA MET A 198 5.50 -13.38 5.61
C MET A 198 4.25 -14.14 5.12
N SER A 199 4.26 -15.48 5.18
CA SER A 199 3.10 -16.30 4.81
C SER A 199 1.92 -16.06 5.73
N LEU A 200 2.16 -15.97 7.05
CA LEU A 200 1.13 -15.65 8.03
C LEU A 200 0.57 -14.22 7.84
N GLU A 201 1.46 -13.27 7.55
CA GLU A 201 1.08 -11.88 7.29
C GLU A 201 0.20 -11.72 6.04
N LEU A 202 0.51 -12.44 4.96
CA LEU A 202 -0.31 -12.46 3.76
C LEU A 202 -1.63 -13.18 4.01
N PHE A 203 -1.60 -14.32 4.72
CA PHE A 203 -2.80 -15.04 5.14
C PHE A 203 -3.76 -14.13 5.92
N GLY A 204 -3.25 -13.38 6.90
CA GLY A 204 -4.05 -12.45 7.69
C GLY A 204 -4.73 -11.38 6.84
N ARG A 205 -4.06 -10.89 5.78
CA ARG A 205 -4.65 -9.91 4.85
C ARG A 205 -5.72 -10.53 3.97
N LEU A 206 -5.51 -11.74 3.45
CA LEU A 206 -6.55 -12.46 2.72
C LEU A 206 -7.79 -12.69 3.59
N LEU A 207 -7.59 -13.12 4.84
CA LEU A 207 -8.67 -13.33 5.81
C LEU A 207 -9.48 -12.06 6.11
N MET A 208 -8.83 -10.90 6.08
CA MET A 208 -9.44 -9.63 6.45
C MET A 208 -10.05 -8.87 5.27
N ARG A 209 -9.53 -9.08 4.05
CA ARG A 209 -9.77 -8.18 2.92
C ARG A 209 -10.16 -8.86 1.61
N ALA A 210 -9.86 -10.15 1.44
CA ALA A 210 -10.15 -10.85 0.20
C ALA A 210 -11.56 -11.47 0.24
N ASP A 211 -12.17 -11.63 -0.93
CA ASP A 211 -13.38 -12.44 -1.07
C ASP A 211 -13.00 -13.93 -1.08
N LEU A 212 -13.06 -14.54 0.11
CA LEU A 212 -12.75 -15.95 0.30
C LEU A 212 -13.90 -16.89 -0.08
N LYS A 213 -15.00 -16.38 -0.65
CA LYS A 213 -15.96 -17.23 -1.39
C LYS A 213 -15.37 -17.68 -2.72
N ASN A 214 -14.39 -16.95 -3.26
CA ASN A 214 -13.63 -17.37 -4.42
C ASN A 214 -12.75 -18.59 -4.05
N PRO A 215 -12.94 -19.77 -4.69
CA PRO A 215 -12.21 -20.98 -4.33
C PRO A 215 -10.69 -20.87 -4.49
N ALA A 216 -10.20 -20.10 -5.45
CA ALA A 216 -8.77 -19.92 -5.68
C ALA A 216 -8.13 -19.15 -4.50
N LEU A 217 -8.78 -18.07 -4.05
CA LEU A 217 -8.30 -17.28 -2.90
C LEU A 217 -8.45 -18.06 -1.59
N ALA A 218 -9.52 -18.83 -1.41
CA ALA A 218 -9.68 -19.71 -0.26
C ALA A 218 -8.57 -20.77 -0.18
N ASN A 219 -8.27 -21.43 -1.29
CA ASN A 219 -7.20 -22.43 -1.36
C ASN A 219 -5.81 -21.80 -1.17
N LEU A 220 -5.59 -20.60 -1.70
CA LEU A 220 -4.36 -19.84 -1.43
C LEU A 220 -4.23 -19.52 0.06
N ALA A 221 -5.30 -19.08 0.74
CA ALA A 221 -5.29 -18.81 2.17
C ALA A 221 -4.92 -20.06 2.99
N VAL A 222 -5.52 -21.22 2.67
CA VAL A 222 -5.15 -22.50 3.30
C VAL A 222 -3.68 -22.83 3.05
N SER A 223 -3.18 -22.62 1.83
CA SER A 223 -1.78 -22.91 1.46
C SER A 223 -0.80 -22.02 2.23
N LEU A 224 -1.11 -20.72 2.37
CA LEU A 224 -0.30 -19.76 3.12
C LEU A 224 -0.32 -20.06 4.62
N TRP A 225 -1.47 -20.46 5.17
CA TRP A 225 -1.55 -20.95 6.54
C TRP A 225 -0.62 -22.14 6.74
N ASN A 226 -0.75 -23.19 5.93
CA ASN A 226 0.08 -24.38 6.05
C ASN A 226 1.58 -24.06 5.89
N LEU A 227 1.93 -23.21 4.91
CA LEU A 227 3.30 -22.75 4.72
C LEU A 227 3.84 -22.02 5.95
N SER A 228 3.02 -21.17 6.60
CA SER A 228 3.43 -20.46 7.82
C SER A 228 3.70 -21.39 9.01
N GLN A 229 3.05 -22.55 9.05
CA GLN A 229 3.19 -23.50 10.16
C GLN A 229 4.26 -24.58 9.88
N LYS A 230 4.66 -24.76 8.62
CA LYS A 230 5.48 -25.88 8.14
C LYS A 230 6.78 -26.09 8.92
N HIS A 231 7.46 -25.02 9.31
CA HIS A 231 8.76 -25.07 9.97
C HIS A 231 8.71 -24.72 11.47
N GLY A 232 7.51 -24.53 12.04
CA GLY A 232 7.35 -24.23 13.47
C GLY A 232 7.92 -22.86 13.91
N CYS A 233 8.20 -21.95 12.98
CA CYS A 233 8.79 -20.64 13.28
C CYS A 233 7.79 -19.62 13.86
N VAL A 234 6.48 -19.82 13.64
CA VAL A 234 5.43 -18.91 14.11
C VAL A 234 5.13 -19.10 15.59
N ASP A 235 5.01 -18.00 16.34
CA ASP A 235 4.59 -18.01 17.75
C ASP A 235 3.26 -18.78 17.92
N PRO A 236 3.24 -19.87 18.74
CA PRO A 236 2.02 -20.63 19.03
C PRO A 236 0.86 -19.77 19.52
N LYS A 237 1.12 -18.66 20.23
CA LYS A 237 0.08 -17.73 20.69
C LYS A 237 -0.61 -17.01 19.51
N MET A 238 0.17 -16.60 18.51
CA MET A 238 -0.38 -15.97 17.30
C MET A 238 -1.24 -16.96 16.52
N ARG A 239 -0.80 -18.22 16.42
CA ARG A 239 -1.59 -19.29 15.81
C ARG A 239 -2.94 -19.48 16.50
N ILE A 240 -2.94 -19.66 17.83
CA ILE A 240 -4.17 -19.86 18.63
C ILE A 240 -5.12 -18.67 18.46
N ARG A 241 -4.63 -17.44 18.62
CA ARG A 241 -5.44 -16.22 18.47
C ARG A 241 -6.07 -16.10 17.09
N THR A 242 -5.33 -16.48 16.04
CA THR A 242 -5.84 -16.43 14.66
C THR A 242 -6.97 -17.43 14.45
N ILE A 243 -6.82 -18.66 14.94
CA ILE A 243 -7.88 -19.68 14.90
C ILE A 243 -9.11 -19.24 15.71
N GLU A 244 -8.92 -18.70 16.92
CA GLU A 244 -10.01 -18.19 17.76
C GLU A 244 -10.75 -17.04 17.09
N TYR A 245 -10.02 -16.11 16.46
CA TYR A 245 -10.60 -15.03 15.68
C TYR A 245 -11.48 -15.57 14.55
N MET A 246 -10.96 -16.52 13.76
CA MET A 246 -11.72 -17.15 12.67
C MET A 246 -12.97 -17.85 13.19
N LYS A 247 -12.87 -18.62 14.29
CA LYS A 247 -13.99 -19.33 14.91
C LYS A 247 -15.07 -18.37 15.40
N LYS A 248 -14.67 -17.22 15.93
CA LYS A 248 -15.60 -16.17 16.36
C LYS A 248 -16.28 -15.51 15.16
N LYS A 249 -15.51 -15.22 14.10
CA LYS A 249 -16.01 -14.53 12.90
C LYS A 249 -16.93 -15.41 12.06
N SER A 250 -16.63 -16.71 11.94
CA SER A 250 -17.44 -17.69 11.17
C SER A 250 -18.83 -17.94 11.75
N ARG A 251 -19.14 -17.45 12.95
CA ARG A 251 -20.50 -17.52 13.53
C ARG A 251 -21.47 -16.55 12.88
N ARG A 252 -20.97 -15.56 12.14
CA ARG A 252 -21.80 -14.63 11.37
C ARG A 252 -22.02 -15.22 9.98
N GLU A 253 -23.26 -15.16 9.51
CA GLU A 253 -23.68 -15.70 8.21
C GLU A 253 -22.86 -15.13 7.04
N GLU A 254 -22.54 -13.84 7.08
CA GLU A 254 -21.65 -13.16 6.12
C GLU A 254 -20.26 -13.82 5.97
N PHE A 255 -19.78 -14.52 7.01
CA PHE A 255 -18.45 -15.12 7.08
C PHE A 255 -18.47 -16.65 7.24
N GLU A 256 -19.57 -17.32 6.86
CA GLU A 256 -19.68 -18.79 7.00
C GLU A 256 -18.55 -19.56 6.29
N HIS A 257 -18.09 -19.06 5.13
CA HIS A 257 -16.96 -19.61 4.37
C HIS A 257 -15.67 -19.76 5.20
N LEU A 258 -15.49 -18.96 6.26
CA LEU A 258 -14.36 -19.13 7.17
C LEU A 258 -14.42 -20.44 7.96
N GLY A 259 -15.62 -20.97 8.19
CA GLY A 259 -15.83 -22.28 8.80
C GLY A 259 -15.28 -23.42 7.95
N GLU A 260 -15.40 -23.32 6.62
CA GLU A 260 -14.82 -24.30 5.69
C GLU A 260 -13.29 -24.23 5.67
N ILE A 261 -12.73 -23.00 5.66
CA ILE A 261 -11.29 -22.79 5.74
C ILE A 261 -10.75 -23.34 7.06
N LEU A 262 -11.44 -23.08 8.18
CA LEU A 262 -11.11 -23.62 9.51
C LEU A 262 -11.01 -25.14 9.50
N LYS A 263 -11.96 -25.84 8.88
CA LYS A 263 -11.93 -27.31 8.76
C LYS A 263 -10.68 -27.78 8.02
N LYS A 264 -10.32 -27.10 6.91
CA LYS A 264 -9.13 -27.42 6.11
C LYS A 264 -7.82 -27.18 6.85
N ILE A 265 -7.73 -26.14 7.68
CA ILE A 265 -6.49 -25.80 8.42
C ILE A 265 -6.37 -26.49 9.79
N SER A 266 -7.46 -27.03 10.33
CA SER A 266 -7.46 -27.75 11.63
C SER A 266 -7.32 -29.26 11.46
N GLY A 267 -7.53 -29.79 10.25
CA GLY A 267 -7.40 -31.21 9.93
C GLY A 267 -6.07 -31.59 9.27
N GLY A 268 -5.10 -30.66 9.24
CA GLY A 268 -3.74 -30.87 8.70
C GLY A 268 -2.69 -30.87 9.80
#